data_AF-A0A523I0P0-F1
#
_entry.id   AF-A0A523I0P0-F1
#
_cell.length_a   1.000
_cell.length_b   1.000
_cell.length_c   1.000
_cell.angle_alpha   90.00
_cell.angle_beta   90.00
_cell.angle_gamma   90.00
#
_symmetry.space_group_name_H-M   'P 1'
#
loop_
_entity.id
_entity.type
_entity.pdbx_description
1 polymer ?
#
loop_
_entity_poly.entity_id
_entity_poly.type
_entity_poly.pdbx_seq_one_letter_code
_entity_poly.pdbx_strand_id
1 'polypeptide(L)'
;MNETIKLVRETIAVLIGVFVLSTSLFAQESEDASKKAEAEMKETFGTVPVMMKVLPDHLRAGAWEWFKATQSPDAAIPAKYSELISLGVASQIPCTYCVYAHTTMAKMLGATDAEIQEAVASAANTRLWSTVLNGANVPLDEFKKEWDGILAHIKKQSEAKETTEK
;
A
#
# COMPACT_ATOMS: atom_id res chain seq x y z
N MET A 1 54.36 -6.56 -22.42
CA MET A 1 53.88 -7.03 -21.09
C MET A 1 53.75 -5.88 -20.09
N ASN A 2 54.78 -5.03 -19.89
CA ASN A 2 54.69 -3.89 -18.97
C ASN A 2 53.64 -2.82 -19.33
N GLU A 3 53.53 -2.43 -20.60
CA GLU A 3 52.55 -1.40 -21.01
C GLU A 3 51.10 -1.87 -20.86
N THR A 4 50.82 -3.14 -21.17
CA THR A 4 49.49 -3.74 -20.98
C THR A 4 49.12 -3.81 -19.49
N ILE A 5 50.07 -4.18 -18.63
CA ILE A 5 49.86 -4.23 -17.17
C ILE A 5 49.66 -2.82 -16.60
N LYS A 6 50.40 -1.82 -17.11
CA LYS A 6 50.26 -0.41 -16.71
C LYS A 6 48.88 0.14 -17.10
N LEU A 7 48.44 -0.10 -18.33
CA LEU A 7 47.13 0.32 -18.83
C LEU A 7 45.98 -0.32 -18.04
N VAL A 8 46.09 -1.62 -17.73
CA VAL A 8 45.10 -2.33 -16.90
C VAL A 8 45.04 -1.75 -15.49
N ARG A 9 46.21 -1.44 -14.88
CA ARG A 9 46.27 -0.84 -13.53
C ARG A 9 45.65 0.56 -13.49
N GLU A 10 45.93 1.40 -14.48
CA GLU A 10 45.36 2.75 -14.58
C GLU A 10 43.84 2.68 -14.80
N THR A 11 43.37 1.76 -15.64
CA THR A 11 41.93 1.56 -15.89
C THR A 11 41.21 1.08 -14.63
N ILE A 12 41.79 0.12 -13.90
CA ILE A 12 41.23 -0.36 -12.62
C ILE A 12 41.17 0.79 -11.59
N ALA A 13 42.22 1.61 -11.48
CA ALA A 13 42.24 2.73 -10.56
C ALA A 13 41.17 3.78 -10.88
N VAL A 14 40.96 4.09 -12.17
CA VAL A 14 39.88 4.99 -12.61
C VAL A 14 38.51 4.41 -12.29
N LEU A 15 38.27 3.12 -12.56
CA LEU A 15 37.00 2.46 -12.26
C LEU A 15 36.68 2.45 -10.76
N ILE A 16 37.68 2.17 -9.91
CA ILE A 16 37.52 2.25 -8.45
C ILE A 16 37.22 3.69 -8.03
N GLY A 17 37.92 4.69 -8.57
CA GLY A 17 37.70 6.10 -8.27
C GLY A 17 36.29 6.57 -8.64
N VAL A 18 35.81 6.19 -9.83
CA VAL A 18 34.43 6.48 -10.28
C VAL A 18 33.42 5.79 -9.36
N PHE A 19 33.62 4.51 -9.04
CA PHE A 19 32.72 3.77 -8.15
C PHE A 19 32.61 4.40 -6.75
N VAL A 20 33.75 4.74 -6.12
CA VAL A 20 33.76 5.39 -4.80
C VAL A 20 33.06 6.74 -4.84
N LEU A 21 33.34 7.57 -5.86
CA LEU A 21 32.69 8.87 -6.03
C LEU A 21 31.18 8.73 -6.21
N SER A 22 30.73 7.76 -7.02
CA SER A 22 29.31 7.46 -7.21
C SER A 22 28.64 7.07 -5.90
N THR A 23 29.24 6.16 -5.11
CA THR A 23 28.66 5.73 -3.83
C THR A 23 28.52 6.88 -2.82
N SER A 24 29.50 7.79 -2.76
CA SER A 24 29.44 8.97 -1.90
C SER A 24 28.35 9.95 -2.34
N LEU A 25 28.18 10.14 -3.65
CA LEU A 25 27.14 11.01 -4.19
C LEU A 25 25.74 10.48 -3.88
N PHE A 26 25.51 9.17 -4.07
CA PHE A 26 24.25 8.52 -3.69
C PHE A 26 23.97 8.65 -2.19
N ALA A 27 24.99 8.47 -1.34
CA ALA A 27 24.83 8.63 0.10
C ALA A 27 24.39 10.06 0.46
N GLN A 28 25.04 11.07 -0.13
CA GLN A 28 24.70 12.48 0.11
C GLN A 28 23.28 12.83 -0.39
N GLU A 29 22.90 12.37 -1.58
CA GLU A 29 21.55 12.57 -2.11
C GLU A 29 20.47 11.92 -1.22
N SER A 30 20.74 10.71 -0.71
CA SER A 30 19.82 10.02 0.20
C SER A 30 19.63 10.76 1.53
N GLU A 31 20.70 11.38 2.05
CA GLU A 31 20.65 12.16 3.29
C GLU A 31 19.84 13.44 3.10
N ASP A 32 20.07 14.17 2.01
CA ASP A 32 19.35 15.39 1.68
C ASP A 32 17.86 15.12 1.44
N ALA A 33 17.53 14.02 0.76
CA ALA A 33 16.15 13.58 0.56
C ALA A 33 15.45 13.25 1.90
N SER A 34 16.14 12.57 2.82
CA SER A 34 15.60 12.26 4.15
C SER A 34 15.31 13.53 4.96
N LYS A 35 16.24 14.49 4.99
CA LYS A 35 16.04 15.78 5.68
C LYS A 35 14.85 16.56 5.11
N LYS A 36 14.71 16.57 3.78
CA LYS A 36 13.57 17.19 3.11
C LYS A 36 12.25 16.53 3.51
N ALA A 37 12.18 15.20 3.47
CA ALA A 37 11.00 14.46 3.89
C ALA A 37 10.63 14.73 5.37
N GLU A 38 11.61 14.83 6.27
CA GLU A 38 11.37 15.22 7.65
C GLU A 38 10.80 16.63 7.81
N ALA A 39 11.28 17.59 7.02
CA ALA A 39 10.75 18.95 7.01
C ALA A 39 9.30 18.98 6.54
N GLU A 40 8.99 18.30 5.43
CA GLU A 40 7.62 18.20 4.89
C GLU A 40 6.66 17.52 5.88
N MET A 41 7.10 16.44 6.55
CA MET A 41 6.29 15.78 7.57
C MET A 41 6.01 16.68 8.77
N LYS A 42 7.01 17.45 9.23
CA LYS A 42 6.83 18.43 10.32
C LYS A 42 5.88 19.55 9.92
N GLU A 43 5.96 20.02 8.67
CA GLU A 43 5.03 21.01 8.13
C GLU A 43 3.60 20.46 8.04
N THR A 44 3.44 19.24 7.51
CA THR A 44 2.13 18.63 7.27
C THR A 44 1.45 18.15 8.56
N PHE A 45 2.20 17.54 9.48
CA PHE A 45 1.63 16.88 10.68
C PHE A 45 2.06 17.51 12.01
N GLY A 46 2.86 18.56 11.99
CA GLY A 46 3.45 19.16 13.20
C GLY A 46 4.58 18.31 13.82
N THR A 47 4.81 17.09 13.35
CA THR A 47 5.88 16.21 13.81
C THR A 47 6.20 15.15 12.76
N VAL A 48 7.37 14.51 12.86
CA VAL A 48 7.63 13.27 12.11
C VAL A 48 6.85 12.14 12.80
N PRO A 49 5.90 11.47 12.13
CA PRO A 49 5.10 10.41 12.74
C PRO A 49 5.96 9.26 13.27
N VAL A 50 5.50 8.58 14.33
CA VAL A 50 6.27 7.48 14.93
C VAL A 50 6.60 6.37 13.94
N MET A 51 5.67 6.04 13.04
CA MET A 51 5.89 5.04 11.98
C MET A 51 7.00 5.41 11.00
N MET A 52 7.32 6.70 10.86
CA MET A 52 8.42 7.17 10.01
C MET A 52 9.73 7.25 10.80
N LYS A 53 9.68 7.62 12.08
CA LYS A 53 10.86 7.67 12.96
C LYS A 53 11.52 6.30 13.15
N VAL A 54 10.73 5.21 13.18
CA VAL A 54 11.27 3.86 13.34
C VAL A 54 12.00 3.34 12.10
N LEU A 55 11.80 3.98 10.93
CA LEU A 55 12.54 3.63 9.72
C LEU A 55 13.98 4.13 9.80
N PRO A 56 14.95 3.38 9.27
CA PRO A 56 16.28 3.90 8.97
C PRO A 56 16.19 5.19 8.15
N ASP A 57 17.04 6.18 8.45
CA ASP A 57 16.98 7.52 7.87
C ASP A 57 16.90 7.49 6.34
N HIS A 58 17.78 6.72 5.69
CA HIS A 58 17.83 6.58 4.23
C HIS A 58 16.56 5.98 3.59
N LEU A 59 15.66 5.36 4.37
CA LEU A 59 14.36 4.84 3.90
C LEU A 59 13.19 5.81 4.11
N ARG A 60 13.36 6.85 4.94
CA ARG A 60 12.25 7.76 5.31
C ARG A 60 11.72 8.54 4.12
N ALA A 61 12.60 9.00 3.23
CA ALA A 61 12.20 9.73 2.03
C ALA A 61 11.30 8.87 1.13
N GLY A 62 11.72 7.65 0.81
CA GLY A 62 10.92 6.73 0.01
C GLY A 62 9.58 6.36 0.66
N ALA A 63 9.59 6.11 1.98
CA ALA A 63 8.35 5.82 2.72
C ALA A 63 7.39 7.02 2.75
N TRP A 64 7.92 8.24 2.85
CA TRP A 64 7.12 9.46 2.81
C TRP A 64 6.48 9.69 1.44
N GLU A 65 7.23 9.50 0.35
CA GLU A 65 6.67 9.58 -1.00
C GLU A 65 5.57 8.54 -1.23
N TRP A 66 5.80 7.30 -0.79
CA TRP A 66 4.77 6.26 -0.84
C TRP A 66 3.52 6.66 -0.07
N PHE A 67 3.68 7.16 1.17
CA PHE A 67 2.57 7.58 2.00
C PHE A 67 1.75 8.70 1.35
N LYS A 68 2.41 9.73 0.79
CA LYS A 68 1.75 10.80 0.03
C LYS A 68 1.00 10.25 -1.18
N ALA A 69 1.64 9.37 -1.96
CA ALA A 69 1.04 8.80 -3.16
C ALA A 69 -0.23 7.99 -2.86
N THR A 70 -0.25 7.23 -1.75
CA THR A 70 -1.44 6.46 -1.34
C THR A 70 -2.62 7.33 -0.90
N GLN A 71 -2.40 8.61 -0.62
CA GLN A 71 -3.43 9.60 -0.26
C GLN A 71 -3.57 10.68 -1.32
N SER A 72 -3.14 10.40 -2.56
CA SER A 72 -3.20 11.38 -3.64
C SER A 72 -4.64 11.87 -3.88
N PRO A 73 -4.85 13.17 -4.11
CA PRO A 73 -6.14 13.69 -4.54
C PRO A 73 -6.57 13.14 -5.91
N ASP A 74 -5.64 12.61 -6.71
CA ASP A 74 -5.92 12.00 -8.01
C ASP A 74 -6.37 10.52 -7.90
N ALA A 75 -6.51 9.98 -6.69
CA ALA A 75 -6.91 8.59 -6.48
C ALA A 75 -8.35 8.33 -6.95
N ALA A 76 -8.55 7.21 -7.65
CA ALA A 76 -9.87 6.78 -8.12
C ALA A 76 -10.83 6.39 -6.97
N ILE A 77 -10.28 5.98 -5.82
CA ILE A 77 -11.04 5.69 -4.60
C ILE A 77 -11.03 6.94 -3.72
N PRO A 78 -12.20 7.53 -3.39
CA PRO A 78 -12.25 8.68 -2.49
C PRO A 78 -11.66 8.35 -1.12
N ALA A 79 -10.98 9.34 -0.51
CA ALA A 79 -10.20 9.15 0.71
C ALA A 79 -10.97 8.47 1.85
N LYS A 80 -12.24 8.86 2.10
CA LYS A 80 -13.11 8.23 3.11
C LYS A 80 -13.22 6.71 2.91
N TYR A 81 -13.42 6.27 1.67
CA TYR A 81 -13.57 4.85 1.36
C TYR A 81 -12.22 4.12 1.40
N SER A 82 -11.12 4.78 1.04
CA SER A 82 -9.77 4.22 1.20
C SER A 82 -9.45 3.91 2.67
N GLU A 83 -9.81 4.81 3.58
CA GLU A 83 -9.64 4.60 5.03
C GLU A 83 -10.55 3.49 5.56
N LEU A 84 -11.81 3.39 5.10
CA LEU A 84 -12.71 2.29 5.48
C LEU A 84 -12.22 0.92 4.97
N ILE A 85 -11.68 0.85 3.76
CA ILE A 85 -11.03 -0.36 3.22
C ILE A 85 -9.83 -0.74 4.09
N SER A 86 -8.96 0.24 4.40
CA SER A 86 -7.78 0.03 5.22
C SER A 86 -8.13 -0.39 6.65
N LEU A 87 -9.22 0.13 7.22
CA LEU A 87 -9.77 -0.31 8.49
C LEU A 87 -10.25 -1.77 8.45
N GLY A 88 -10.92 -2.17 7.36
CA GLY A 88 -11.31 -3.56 7.13
C GLY A 88 -10.11 -4.51 7.10
N VAL A 89 -9.03 -4.12 6.39
CA VAL A 89 -7.77 -4.86 6.36
C VAL A 89 -7.15 -4.92 7.76
N ALA A 90 -7.01 -3.77 8.44
CA ALA A 90 -6.44 -3.67 9.78
C ALA A 90 -7.15 -4.56 10.82
N SER A 91 -8.46 -4.73 10.66
CA SER A 91 -9.31 -5.58 11.50
C SER A 91 -9.05 -7.09 11.28
N GLN A 92 -8.54 -7.49 10.11
CA GLN A 92 -8.19 -8.88 9.79
C GLN A 92 -6.74 -9.25 10.12
N ILE A 93 -5.85 -8.25 10.09
CA ILE A 93 -4.44 -8.36 10.50
C ILE A 93 -4.23 -7.64 11.84
N PRO A 94 -4.85 -8.12 12.93
CA PRO A 94 -5.23 -7.37 14.15
C PRO A 94 -4.15 -6.38 14.63
N CYS A 95 -4.14 -5.20 14.00
CA CYS A 95 -3.11 -4.18 14.17
C CYS A 95 -3.74 -3.02 14.92
N THR A 96 -3.54 -2.96 16.24
CA THR A 96 -4.16 -1.94 17.09
C THR A 96 -3.81 -0.51 16.62
N TYR A 97 -2.58 -0.29 16.16
CA TYR A 97 -2.15 1.00 15.60
C TYR A 97 -2.96 1.37 14.34
N CYS A 98 -3.11 0.42 13.43
CA CYS A 98 -3.79 0.60 12.15
C CYS A 98 -5.29 0.80 12.36
N VAL A 99 -5.91 0.02 13.26
CA VAL A 99 -7.33 0.17 13.62
C VAL A 99 -7.58 1.57 14.16
N TYR A 100 -6.75 2.06 15.09
CA TYR A 100 -6.90 3.40 15.63
C TYR A 100 -6.73 4.49 14.55
N ALA A 101 -5.64 4.42 13.78
CA ALA A 101 -5.34 5.39 12.74
C ALA A 101 -6.45 5.46 11.68
N HIS A 102 -6.81 4.33 11.07
CA HIS A 102 -7.81 4.31 10.00
C HIS A 102 -9.22 4.61 10.49
N THR A 103 -9.58 4.23 11.73
CA THR A 103 -10.88 4.64 12.31
C THR A 103 -10.96 6.15 12.48
N THR A 104 -9.93 6.77 13.05
CA THR A 104 -9.93 8.22 13.32
C THR A 104 -9.84 9.04 12.04
N MET A 105 -9.04 8.61 11.06
CA MET A 105 -8.94 9.24 9.75
C MET A 105 -10.24 9.12 8.95
N ALA A 106 -10.87 7.94 8.94
CA ALA A 106 -12.18 7.76 8.29
C ALA A 106 -13.23 8.73 8.88
N LYS A 107 -13.29 8.85 10.22
CA LYS A 107 -14.18 9.79 10.91
C LYS A 107 -13.88 11.25 10.55
N MET A 108 -12.60 11.63 10.52
CA MET A 108 -12.17 12.96 10.09
C MET A 108 -12.64 13.28 8.66
N LEU A 109 -12.69 12.26 7.79
CA LEU A 109 -13.17 12.34 6.42
C LEU A 109 -14.70 12.15 6.28
N GLY A 110 -15.43 12.20 7.39
CA GLY A 110 -16.90 12.17 7.41
C GLY A 110 -17.54 10.78 7.40
N ALA A 111 -16.78 9.71 7.68
CA ALA A 111 -17.38 8.40 7.87
C ALA A 111 -18.25 8.37 9.15
N THR A 112 -19.45 7.81 9.01
CA THR A 112 -20.36 7.56 10.12
C THR A 112 -19.97 6.31 10.89
N ASP A 113 -20.45 6.17 12.13
CA ASP A 113 -20.28 4.94 12.91
C ASP A 113 -20.91 3.73 12.20
N ALA A 114 -22.03 3.94 11.47
CA ALA A 114 -22.67 2.89 10.68
C ALA A 114 -21.75 2.41 9.53
N GLU A 115 -21.12 3.32 8.78
CA GLU A 115 -20.16 2.95 7.73
C GLU A 115 -18.94 2.18 8.28
N ILE A 116 -18.47 2.56 9.47
CA ILE A 116 -17.38 1.85 10.17
C ILE A 116 -17.82 0.43 10.55
N GLN A 117 -19.02 0.28 11.13
CA GLN A 117 -19.59 -1.02 11.47
C GLN A 117 -19.73 -1.92 10.24
N GLU A 118 -20.23 -1.38 9.13
CA GLU A 118 -20.37 -2.09 7.85
C GLU A 118 -19.02 -2.51 7.27
N ALA A 119 -17.99 -1.66 7.34
CA ALA A 119 -16.64 -2.00 6.88
C ALA A 119 -16.05 -3.18 7.68
N VAL A 120 -16.21 -3.16 9.01
CA VAL A 120 -15.75 -4.23 9.89
C VAL A 120 -16.54 -5.53 9.66
N ALA A 121 -17.86 -5.45 9.52
CA ALA A 121 -18.70 -6.61 9.22
C ALA A 121 -18.36 -7.24 7.86
N SER A 122 -18.13 -6.41 6.84
CA SER A 122 -17.71 -6.86 5.50
C SER A 122 -16.36 -7.58 5.53
N ALA A 123 -15.41 -7.04 6.30
CA ALA A 123 -14.12 -7.68 6.51
C ALA A 123 -14.27 -9.05 7.22
N ALA A 124 -15.12 -9.13 8.24
CA ALA A 124 -15.40 -10.37 8.96
C ALA A 124 -16.03 -11.44 8.05
N ASN A 125 -17.00 -11.06 7.20
CA ASN A 125 -17.59 -11.98 6.22
C ASN A 125 -16.53 -12.54 5.26
N THR A 126 -15.63 -11.69 4.76
CA THR A 126 -14.54 -12.12 3.88
C THR A 126 -13.64 -13.15 4.55
N ARG A 127 -13.29 -12.93 5.82
CA ARG A 127 -12.47 -13.87 6.61
C ARG A 127 -13.18 -15.18 6.91
N LEU A 128 -14.48 -15.14 7.17
CA LEU A 128 -15.30 -16.33 7.39
C LEU A 128 -15.20 -17.25 6.17
N TRP A 129 -15.47 -16.74 4.97
CA TRP A 129 -15.41 -17.55 3.76
C TRP A 129 -14.01 -18.01 3.41
N SER A 130 -12.99 -17.18 3.66
CA SER A 130 -11.60 -17.62 3.56
C SER A 130 -11.33 -18.83 4.46
N THR A 131 -11.80 -18.80 5.71
CA THR A 131 -11.61 -19.91 6.66
C THR A 131 -12.33 -21.17 6.19
N VAL A 132 -13.57 -21.05 5.75
CA VAL A 132 -14.38 -22.19 5.28
C VAL A 132 -13.79 -22.80 4.01
N LEU A 133 -13.58 -22.00 2.95
CA LEU A 133 -13.16 -22.50 1.65
C LEU A 133 -11.72 -23.01 1.65
N ASN A 134 -10.78 -22.26 2.23
CA ASN A 134 -9.39 -22.71 2.32
C ASN A 134 -9.26 -23.88 3.31
N GLY A 135 -9.94 -23.80 4.46
CA GLY A 135 -9.89 -24.87 5.47
C GLY A 135 -10.50 -26.18 4.99
N ALA A 136 -11.53 -26.14 4.14
CA ALA A 136 -12.13 -27.31 3.52
C ALA A 136 -11.38 -27.81 2.28
N ASN A 137 -10.30 -27.14 1.85
CA ASN A 137 -9.52 -27.46 0.65
C ASN A 137 -10.37 -27.50 -0.64
N VAL A 138 -11.30 -26.55 -0.81
CA VAL A 138 -12.12 -26.46 -2.02
C VAL A 138 -11.23 -26.19 -3.24
N PRO A 139 -11.32 -26.97 -4.34
CA PRO A 139 -10.56 -26.71 -5.56
C PRO A 139 -10.94 -25.36 -6.19
N LEU A 140 -9.94 -24.53 -6.51
CA LEU A 140 -10.17 -23.17 -7.01
C LEU A 140 -10.84 -23.16 -8.41
N ASP A 141 -10.55 -24.16 -9.25
CA ASP A 141 -11.14 -24.33 -10.57
C ASP A 141 -12.64 -24.69 -10.48
N GLU A 142 -13.00 -25.56 -9.54
CA GLU A 142 -14.40 -25.88 -9.21
C GLU A 142 -15.15 -24.63 -8.75
N PHE A 143 -14.60 -23.90 -7.77
CA PHE A 143 -15.19 -22.66 -7.26
C PHE A 143 -15.41 -21.62 -8.36
N LYS A 144 -14.40 -21.40 -9.23
CA LYS A 144 -14.52 -20.45 -10.35
C LYS A 144 -15.64 -20.82 -11.30
N LYS A 145 -15.72 -22.08 -11.72
CA LYS A 145 -16.77 -22.57 -12.62
C LYS A 145 -18.15 -22.35 -12.02
N GLU A 146 -18.33 -22.66 -10.75
CA GLU A 146 -19.60 -22.44 -10.05
C GLU A 146 -19.93 -20.95 -9.94
N TRP A 147 -18.98 -20.13 -9.50
CA TRP A 147 -19.17 -18.69 -9.31
C TRP A 147 -19.51 -17.95 -10.61
N ASP A 148 -18.82 -18.27 -11.71
CA ASP A 148 -19.11 -17.72 -13.03
C ASP A 148 -20.53 -18.10 -13.50
N GLY A 149 -20.96 -19.34 -13.21
CA GLY A 149 -22.32 -19.80 -13.47
C GLY A 149 -23.38 -19.04 -12.66
N ILE A 150 -23.10 -18.75 -11.39
CA ILE A 150 -23.95 -17.92 -10.52
C ILE A 150 -24.08 -16.50 -11.09
N LEU A 151 -22.97 -15.87 -11.47
CA LEU A 151 -22.98 -14.51 -12.05
C LEU A 151 -23.79 -14.46 -13.36
N ALA A 152 -23.65 -15.47 -14.22
CA ALA A 152 -24.43 -15.57 -15.45
C ALA A 152 -25.94 -15.69 -15.17
N HIS A 153 -26.32 -16.46 -14.15
CA HIS A 153 -27.71 -16.59 -13.72
C HIS A 153 -28.28 -15.26 -13.18
N ILE A 154 -27.54 -14.58 -12.30
CA ILE A 154 -27.95 -13.29 -11.72
C ILE A 154 -28.16 -12.25 -12.83
N LYS A 155 -27.24 -12.16 -13.80
CA LYS A 155 -27.36 -11.24 -14.93
C LYS A 155 -28.63 -11.49 -15.75
N LYS A 156 -28.93 -12.76 -16.05
CA LYS A 156 -30.15 -13.13 -16.78
C LYS A 156 -31.42 -12.73 -16.01
N GLN A 157 -31.40 -12.87 -14.68
CA GLN A 157 -32.52 -12.47 -13.82
C GLN A 157 -32.73 -10.94 -13.80
N SER A 158 -31.66 -10.14 -13.75
CA SER A 158 -31.78 -8.68 -13.76
C SER A 158 -32.33 -8.14 -15.07
N GLU A 159 -31.88 -8.68 -16.21
CA GLU A 159 -32.37 -8.29 -17.54
C GLU A 159 -33.85 -8.65 -17.73
N ALA A 160 -34.27 -9.82 -17.25
CA ALA A 160 -35.67 -10.23 -17.30
C ALA A 160 -36.58 -9.29 -16.48
N LYS A 161 -36.15 -8.86 -15.29
CA LYS A 161 -36.90 -7.93 -14.43
C LYS A 161 -37.07 -6.55 -15.05
N GLU A 162 -36.03 -5.96 -15.62
CA GLU A 162 -36.11 -4.66 -16.31
C GLU A 162 -37.05 -4.67 -17.51
N THR A 163 -37.25 -5.83 -18.15
CA THR A 163 -38.14 -5.98 -19.30
C THR A 163 -39.62 -6.09 -18.89
N THR A 164 -39.89 -6.55 -17.66
CA THR A 164 -41.25 -6.66 -17.09
C THR A 164 -41.74 -5.41 -16.35
N GLU A 165 -40.85 -4.49 -15.98
CA GLU A 165 -41.20 -3.22 -15.30
C GLU A 165 -41.29 -2.01 -16.26
N LYS A 166 -41.09 -2.22 -17.56
CA LYS A 166 -41.38 -1.25 -18.64
C LYS A 166 -42.70 -1.58 -19.33
#